data_AF-A0A7K7X825-F1
#
_entry.id   AF-A0A7K7X825-F1
#
_cell.length_a   1.000
_cell.length_b   1.000
_cell.length_c   1.000
_cell.angle_alpha   90.00
_cell.angle_beta   90.00
_cell.angle_gamma   90.00
#
_symmetry.space_group_name_H-M   'P 1'
#
loop_
_entity.id
_entity.type
_entity.pdbx_description
1 polymer ?
#
loop_
_entity_poly.entity_id
_entity_poly.type
_entity_poly.pdbx_seq_one_letter_code
_entity_poly.pdbx_strand_id
1 'polypeptide(L)' 'RPLPTGPLTPKNVTVVAGTDLVLTCRLGSNLARALWTFEGRALAAEQVLVLGEARLRALVVPGA' A
#
# COMPACT_ATOMS: atom_id res chain seq x y z
N ARG A 1 2.61 -11.29 23.12
CA ARG A 1 2.14 -10.42 22.01
C ARG A 1 3.05 -10.70 20.81
N PRO A 2 2.57 -11.30 19.71
CA PRO A 2 3.44 -11.56 18.57
C PRO A 2 3.82 -10.23 17.92
N LEU A 3 5.10 -10.03 17.62
CA LEU A 3 5.54 -8.92 16.77
C LEU A 3 5.01 -9.16 15.35
N PRO A 4 4.70 -8.11 14.57
CA PRO A 4 4.29 -8.28 13.19
C PRO A 4 5.45 -8.91 12.41
N THR A 5 5.32 -10.19 12.06
CA THR A 5 6.30 -10.97 11.27
C THR A 5 6.19 -10.68 9.76
N GLY A 6 5.68 -9.51 9.39
CA GLY A 6 5.60 -9.07 8.00
C GLY A 6 6.88 -8.31 7.61
N PRO A 7 7.28 -8.31 6.33
CA PRO A 7 8.31 -7.41 5.85
C PRO A 7 7.96 -5.99 6.28
N LEU A 8 8.93 -5.30 6.90
CA LEU A 8 8.79 -3.92 7.34
C LEU A 8 8.49 -3.07 6.11
N THR A 9 7.22 -2.70 5.90
CA THR A 9 6.90 -1.67 4.92
C THR A 9 7.63 -0.40 5.34
N PRO A 10 8.41 0.24 4.44
CA PRO A 10 9.15 1.43 4.80
C PRO A 10 8.18 2.48 5.32
N LYS A 11 8.43 3.01 6.52
CA LYS A 11 7.57 4.04 7.13
C LYS A 11 7.72 5.39 6.43
N ASN A 12 8.94 5.70 5.99
CA ASN A 12 9.27 6.94 5.32
C ASN A 12 9.83 6.61 3.94
N VAL A 13 9.14 7.07 2.90
CA VAL A 13 9.56 6.96 1.50
C VAL A 13 9.58 8.37 0.94
N THR A 14 10.72 8.77 0.38
CA THR A 14 10.85 10.00 -0.38
C THR A 14 10.96 9.65 -1.85
N VAL A 15 10.14 10.28 -2.68
CA VAL A 15 10.17 10.13 -4.14
C VAL A 15 10.43 11.49 -4.79
N VAL A 16 10.93 11.47 -6.01
CA VAL A 16 11.13 12.68 -6.80
C VAL A 16 9.79 13.16 -7.34
N ALA A 17 9.58 14.47 -7.43
CA ALA A 17 8.38 15.04 -8.04
C ALA A 17 8.21 14.55 -9.49
N GLY A 18 6.96 14.25 -9.88
CA GLY A 18 6.64 13.65 -11.18
C GLY A 18 6.89 12.13 -11.27
N THR A 19 7.31 11.48 -10.17
CA THR A 19 7.42 10.01 -10.11
C THR A 19 6.19 9.42 -9.43
N ASP A 20 5.67 8.33 -9.97
CA ASP A 20 4.59 7.56 -9.34
C ASP A 20 5.05 7.00 -7.98
N LEU A 21 4.25 7.27 -6.95
CA LEU A 21 4.45 6.68 -5.63
C LEU A 21 3.68 5.36 -5.53
N VAL A 22 4.39 4.26 -5.29
CA VAL A 22 3.78 2.94 -5.08
C VAL A 22 3.93 2.53 -3.62
N LEU A 23 2.80 2.43 -2.92
CA LEU A 23 2.75 1.94 -1.54
C LEU A 23 2.18 0.52 -1.51
N THR A 24 2.78 -0.36 -0.73
CA THR A 24 2.32 -1.75 -0.59
C THR A 24 1.81 -2.04 0.81
N CYS A 25 0.78 -2.89 0.89
CA CYS A 25 0.19 -3.36 2.14
C CYS A 25 0.03 -4.87 2.06
N ARG A 26 0.73 -5.60 2.94
CA ARG A 26 0.53 -7.05 3.10
C ARG A 26 -0.54 -7.31 4.14
N LEU A 27 -1.60 -7.98 3.73
CA LEU A 27 -2.75 -8.29 4.55
C LEU A 27 -2.55 -9.60 5.32
N GLY A 28 -3.12 -9.67 6.52
CA GLY A 28 -3.15 -10.92 7.29
C GLY A 28 -4.03 -12.00 6.65
N SER A 29 -5.00 -11.61 5.82
CA SER A 29 -5.94 -12.48 5.11
C SER A 29 -6.15 -12.01 3.68
N ASN A 30 -6.41 -12.93 2.75
CA ASN A 30 -6.75 -12.63 1.36
C ASN A 30 -8.16 -12.02 1.21
N LEU A 31 -9.02 -12.17 2.22
CA LEU A 31 -10.35 -11.56 2.27
C LEU A 31 -10.33 -10.14 2.86
N ALA A 32 -9.22 -9.73 3.48
CA ALA A 32 -9.09 -8.38 4.01
C ALA A 32 -8.98 -7.35 2.87
N ARG A 33 -9.29 -6.10 3.20
CA ARG A 33 -9.15 -4.96 2.29
C ARG A 33 -8.19 -3.95 2.90
N ALA A 34 -7.36 -3.35 2.05
CA ALA A 34 -6.54 -2.21 2.44
C ALA A 34 -7.41 -0.93 2.35
N LEU A 35 -7.41 -0.13 3.41
CA LEU A 35 -7.96 1.22 3.40
C LEU A 35 -6.80 2.21 3.32
N TRP A 36 -6.80 3.02 2.27
CA TRP A 36 -5.77 4.02 2.04
C TRP A 36 -6.33 5.40 2.39
N THR A 37 -5.62 6.16 3.21
CA THR A 37 -6.01 7.50 3.60
C THR A 37 -4.87 8.49 3.40
N PHE A 38 -5.23 9.72 3.07
CA PHE A 38 -4.32 10.87 3.03
C PHE A 38 -4.99 12.00 3.81
N GLU A 39 -4.29 12.54 4.82
CA GLU A 39 -4.85 13.58 5.71
C GLU A 39 -6.23 13.21 6.28
N GLY A 40 -6.39 11.94 6.67
CA GLY A 40 -7.64 11.40 7.23
C GLY A 40 -8.77 11.16 6.21
N ARG A 41 -8.57 11.45 4.92
CA ARG A 41 -9.57 11.22 3.87
C ARG A 41 -9.26 9.94 3.10
N ALA A 42 -10.29 9.16 2.76
CA ALA A 42 -10.12 7.97 1.95
C ALA A 42 -9.65 8.32 0.53
N LEU A 43 -8.62 7.65 0.05
CA LEU A 43 -8.12 7.79 -1.32
C LEU A 43 -8.93 6.89 -2.26
N ALA A 44 -9.53 7.48 -3.30
CA ALA A 44 -10.12 6.77 -4.42
C ALA A 44 -9.06 6.46 -5.47
N ALA A 45 -8.05 5.70 -5.08
CA ALA A 45 -6.94 5.37 -5.96
C ALA A 45 -7.10 3.98 -6.56
N GLU A 46 -6.41 3.76 -7.68
CA GLU A 46 -6.42 2.48 -8.38
C GLU A 46 -5.74 1.43 -7.51
N GLN A 47 -6.52 0.45 -7.07
CA GLN A 47 -6.04 -0.65 -6.25
C GLN A 47 -5.61 -1.78 -7.16
N VAL A 48 -4.31 -2.00 -7.25
CA VAL A 48 -3.78 -3.12 -8.04
C VAL A 48 -3.58 -4.32 -7.12
N LEU A 49 -4.21 -5.43 -7.49
CA LEU A 49 -3.86 -6.73 -6.93
C LEU A 49 -2.54 -7.15 -7.56
N VAL A 50 -1.50 -7.32 -6.74
CA VAL A 50 -0.20 -7.76 -7.26
C VAL A 50 -0.33 -9.24 -7.63
N LEU A 51 -0.27 -9.53 -8.94
CA LEU A 51 -0.34 -10.90 -9.45
C LEU A 51 0.77 -11.76 -8.80
N GLY A 52 0.38 -12.93 -8.30
CA GLY A 52 1.28 -13.85 -7.57
C GLY A 52 1.27 -13.70 -6.06
N GLU A 53 0.75 -12.59 -5.50
CA GLU A 53 0.60 -12.41 -4.05
C GLU A 53 -0.83 -12.01 -3.65
N ALA A 54 -1.69 -13.00 -3.43
CA ALA A 54 -3.11 -12.79 -3.09
C ALA A 54 -3.35 -11.90 -1.85
N ARG A 55 -2.36 -11.78 -0.96
CA ARG A 55 -2.41 -10.96 0.26
C ARG A 55 -1.74 -9.59 0.11
N LEU A 56 -1.14 -9.29 -1.04
CA LEU A 56 -0.51 -8.00 -1.27
C LEU A 56 -1.49 -7.06 -1.98
N ARG A 57 -1.54 -5.82 -1.53
CA ARG A 57 -2.27 -4.73 -2.17
C ARG A 57 -1.29 -3.60 -2.46
N ALA A 58 -1.44 -2.98 -3.62
CA ALA A 58 -0.68 -1.80 -3.99
C ALA A 58 -1.63 -0.60 -4.18
N LEU A 59 -1.17 0.54 -3.70
CA LEU A 59 -1.72 1.86 -3.99
C LEU A 59 -0.73 2.56 -4.92
N VAL A 60 -1.19 2.99 -6.08
CA VAL A 60 -0.42 3.86 -6.98
C VAL A 60 -0.98 5.27 -6.85
N VAL A 61 -0.12 6.23 -6.49
CA VAL A 61 -0.40 7.66 -6.55
C VAL A 61 0.39 8.22 -7.72
N PRO A 62 -0.27 8.57 -8.84
CA PRO A 62 0.42 9.08 -10.01
C PRO A 62 1.22 10.34 -9.70
N GLY A 63 2.41 10.45 -10.29
CA GLY A 63 3.15 11.70 -10.34
C GLY A 63 2.37 12.74 -11.16
N ALA A 64 2.36 13.99 -10.70
CA ALA A 64 1.82 15.13 -11.43
C ALA A 64 2.82 15.67 -12.46
#